data_AF-G0QTQ5-F1
#
_entry.id   AF-G0QTQ5-F1
#
_cell.length_a   1.000
_cell.length_b   1.000
_cell.length_c   1.000
_cell.angle_alpha   90.00
_cell.angle_beta   90.00
_cell.angle_gamma   90.00
#
_symmetry.space_group_name_H-M   'P 1'
#
loop_
_entity.id
_entity.type
_entity.pdbx_description
1 polymer ?
#
loop_
_entity_poly.entity_id
_entity_poly.type
_entity_poly.pdbx_seq_one_letter_code
_entity_poly.pdbx_strand_id
1 'polypeptide(L)'
;MEELKQKLNLIFHFYSSFGDRQNITYLKSAKFSKLMQDSQIISSQINSKTIDIIYSQNTQNKQNMTFQKFIDTLPIISQLKYPTETAENAFKKLINTHLNPIYEFITTKTDLGLELQKFQQPIFEQYFTLNYQEQCFFTFQLLNLKKHGKKDIGTVFTFNCFLNFLIFSAQIVYQQDTIMEISVQKKVELLLEKMQFSEGFQNIQKKTNKTNNSKTILTSSFKQKMNENIEFQSTYSNCSSSYVKQNIYTSFKTKDSFFQIEAFLPQEQKENLHQIFLSYCSQGEPMNISTLKIFKLIRFLTDMNIINENKINKNFIEIQVAKLTGPNCIKQIKKTQSNSIICSQSPILAQKSYLENNMETQGTKGKIEFEHFLKLLQIISENMYPNESPEQALRILIEENIFKYVNNNKNNDNIKQNKKNVNYYLQILMDVLKDQDIVTLLGEIHINVVVRSLVF
;
A
#
# COMPACT_ATOMS: atom_id res chain seq x y z
N MET A 1 -18.58 -0.30 29.89
CA MET A 1 -17.79 0.84 29.37
C MET A 1 -17.25 0.56 27.97
N GLU A 2 -16.65 -0.60 27.71
CA GLU A 2 -16.09 -0.96 26.40
C GLU A 2 -17.12 -0.89 25.26
N GLU A 3 -18.31 -1.45 25.47
CA GLU A 3 -19.39 -1.44 24.47
C GLU A 3 -19.79 -0.01 24.07
N LEU A 4 -19.96 0.88 25.06
CA LEU A 4 -20.28 2.29 24.80
C LEU A 4 -19.17 2.98 23.99
N LYS A 5 -17.90 2.69 24.31
CA LYS A 5 -16.76 3.22 23.57
C LYS A 5 -16.76 2.74 22.12
N GLN A 6 -17.13 1.49 21.85
CA GLN A 6 -17.29 0.98 20.48
C GLN A 6 -18.40 1.69 19.71
N LYS A 7 -19.57 1.90 20.35
CA LYS A 7 -20.69 2.66 19.74
C LYS A 7 -20.27 4.07 19.38
N LEU A 8 -19.61 4.78 20.31
CA LEU A 8 -19.10 6.13 20.09
C LEU A 8 -18.02 6.18 19.01
N ASN A 9 -17.16 5.16 18.93
CA ASN A 9 -16.14 5.07 17.89
C ASN A 9 -16.75 4.91 16.51
N LEU A 10 -17.83 4.14 16.39
CA LEU A 10 -18.55 3.98 15.13
C LEU A 10 -19.16 5.31 14.65
N ILE A 11 -19.81 6.05 15.56
CA ILE A 11 -20.33 7.39 15.27
C ILE A 11 -19.19 8.31 14.82
N PHE A 12 -18.07 8.31 15.55
CA PHE A 12 -16.91 9.14 15.23
C PHE A 12 -16.32 8.81 13.84
N HIS A 13 -16.14 7.53 13.51
CA HIS A 13 -15.64 7.10 12.20
C HIS A 13 -16.60 7.47 11.06
N PHE A 14 -17.90 7.25 11.26
CA PHE A 14 -18.91 7.60 10.26
C PHE A 14 -18.80 9.08 9.88
N TYR A 15 -18.82 9.98 10.87
CA TYR A 15 -18.70 11.41 10.59
C TYR A 15 -17.30 11.82 10.11
N SER A 16 -16.21 11.21 10.61
CA SER A 16 -14.84 11.51 10.15
C SER A 16 -14.65 11.19 8.67
N SER A 17 -15.28 10.13 8.19
CA SER A 17 -15.20 9.66 6.80
C SER A 17 -16.18 10.36 5.84
N PHE A 18 -17.12 11.17 6.37
CA PHE A 18 -18.13 11.84 5.56
C PHE A 18 -17.50 12.82 4.56
N GLY A 19 -17.63 12.55 3.26
CA GLY A 19 -16.98 13.33 2.18
C GLY A 19 -15.47 13.07 2.00
N ASP A 20 -14.86 12.22 2.83
CA ASP A 20 -13.46 11.79 2.72
C ASP A 20 -13.31 10.38 3.29
N ARG A 21 -13.56 9.36 2.45
CA ARG A 21 -13.61 7.94 2.86
C ARG A 21 -12.30 7.43 3.47
N GLN A 22 -11.18 8.10 3.20
CA GLN A 22 -9.87 7.70 3.75
C GLN A 22 -9.64 8.24 5.15
N ASN A 23 -10.39 9.26 5.58
CA ASN A 23 -10.22 9.83 6.90
C ASN A 23 -11.11 9.15 7.94
N ILE A 24 -10.51 8.30 8.76
CA ILE A 24 -11.15 7.70 9.94
C ILE A 24 -10.53 8.18 11.26
N THR A 25 -9.52 9.06 11.20
CA THR A 25 -8.66 9.34 12.36
C THR A 25 -9.00 10.63 13.10
N TYR A 26 -9.54 11.62 12.38
CA TYR A 26 -9.89 12.90 12.96
C TYR A 26 -11.21 13.46 12.44
N LEU A 27 -11.89 14.16 13.32
CA LEU A 27 -13.10 14.91 13.04
C LEU A 27 -12.74 16.39 12.89
N LYS A 28 -13.23 17.03 11.82
CA LYS A 28 -13.07 18.49 11.61
C LYS A 28 -14.26 19.23 12.22
N SER A 29 -14.08 20.51 12.54
CA SER A 29 -15.12 21.38 13.15
C SER A 29 -16.48 21.27 12.43
N ALA A 30 -16.52 21.46 11.10
CA ALA A 30 -17.79 21.37 10.34
C ALA A 30 -18.50 20.00 10.48
N LYS A 31 -17.73 18.90 10.55
CA LYS A 31 -18.28 17.54 10.72
C LYS A 31 -18.74 17.28 12.15
N PHE A 32 -18.06 17.87 13.14
CA PHE A 32 -18.49 17.87 14.54
C PHE A 32 -19.80 18.65 14.72
N SER A 33 -19.89 19.86 14.17
CA SER A 33 -21.12 20.67 14.24
C SER A 33 -22.28 19.98 13.50
N LYS A 34 -22.01 19.30 12.38
CA LYS A 34 -22.99 18.44 11.68
C LYS A 34 -23.47 17.27 12.54
N LEU A 35 -22.56 16.56 13.22
CA LEU A 35 -22.91 15.50 14.18
C LEU A 35 -23.79 16.04 15.32
N MET A 36 -23.46 17.21 15.89
CA MET A 36 -24.25 17.84 16.96
C MET A 36 -25.64 18.26 16.48
N GLN A 37 -25.76 18.68 15.21
CA GLN A 37 -27.04 19.00 14.59
C GLN A 37 -27.88 17.75 14.34
N ASP A 38 -27.30 16.73 13.70
CA ASP A 38 -28.01 15.50 13.33
C ASP A 38 -28.48 14.71 14.57
N SER A 39 -27.68 14.71 15.64
CA SER A 39 -28.06 14.14 16.96
C SER A 39 -29.06 14.98 17.75
N GLN A 40 -29.50 16.13 17.21
CA GLN A 40 -30.39 17.08 17.87
C GLN A 40 -29.84 17.57 19.23
N ILE A 41 -28.51 17.63 19.37
CA ILE A 41 -27.84 18.19 20.55
C ILE A 41 -27.99 19.71 20.55
N ILE A 42 -27.88 20.35 19.38
CA ILE A 42 -28.13 21.78 19.22
C ILE A 42 -29.61 22.07 19.52
N SER A 43 -29.86 22.98 20.47
CA SER A 43 -31.18 23.35 20.97
C SER A 43 -31.22 24.83 21.36
N SER A 44 -32.32 25.29 21.97
CA SER A 44 -32.38 26.64 22.55
C SER A 44 -31.33 26.89 23.65
N GLN A 45 -30.90 25.84 24.35
CA GLN A 45 -29.89 25.91 25.42
C GLN A 45 -28.47 25.84 24.88
N ILE A 46 -28.23 25.06 23.82
CA ILE A 46 -26.92 24.92 23.17
C ILE A 46 -27.03 25.35 21.72
N ASN A 47 -26.54 26.55 21.40
CA ASN A 47 -26.49 27.03 20.03
C ASN A 47 -25.19 26.58 19.30
N SER A 48 -25.14 26.78 17.99
CA SER A 48 -23.97 26.39 17.17
C SER A 48 -22.68 27.09 17.60
N LYS A 49 -22.75 28.34 18.05
CA LYS A 49 -21.56 29.08 18.53
C LYS A 49 -20.98 28.42 19.78
N THR A 50 -21.83 27.96 20.70
CA THR A 50 -21.41 27.22 21.89
C THR A 50 -20.69 25.94 21.51
N ILE A 51 -21.18 25.19 20.52
CA ILE A 51 -20.52 23.99 20.00
C ILE A 51 -19.14 24.31 19.41
N ASP A 52 -19.01 25.38 18.63
CA ASP A 52 -17.74 25.80 18.05
C ASP A 52 -16.71 26.21 19.12
N ILE A 53 -17.18 26.88 20.19
CA ILE A 53 -16.35 27.23 21.35
C ILE A 53 -15.85 25.95 22.04
N ILE A 54 -16.75 25.01 22.34
CA ILE A 54 -16.38 23.74 22.98
C ILE A 54 -15.37 22.96 22.12
N TYR A 55 -15.56 22.96 20.80
CA TYR A 55 -14.63 22.33 19.86
C TYR A 55 -13.24 22.97 19.94
N SER A 56 -13.16 24.30 19.80
CA SER A 56 -11.88 25.02 19.80
C SER A 56 -11.11 24.88 21.12
N GLN A 57 -11.82 24.89 22.25
CA GLN A 57 -11.24 24.69 23.58
C GLN A 57 -10.62 23.29 23.71
N ASN A 58 -11.34 22.23 23.31
CA ASN A 58 -10.83 20.86 23.41
C ASN A 58 -9.73 20.55 22.38
N THR A 59 -9.76 21.18 21.21
CA THR A 59 -8.69 20.98 20.21
C THR A 59 -7.46 21.84 20.46
N GLN A 60 -7.50 22.80 21.38
CA GLN A 60 -6.46 23.83 21.57
C GLN A 60 -6.22 24.60 20.25
N ASN A 61 -7.31 25.02 19.60
CA ASN A 61 -7.32 25.69 18.30
C ASN A 61 -6.72 24.89 17.13
N LYS A 62 -6.50 23.57 17.29
CA LYS A 62 -6.13 22.70 16.18
C LYS A 62 -7.36 22.38 15.32
N GLN A 63 -7.14 22.21 14.02
CA GLN A 63 -8.22 21.92 13.07
C GLN A 63 -8.87 20.54 13.26
N ASN A 64 -8.17 19.61 13.91
CA ASN A 64 -8.51 18.18 13.95
C ASN A 64 -8.78 17.72 15.40
N MET A 65 -9.92 17.09 15.62
CA MET A 65 -10.31 16.44 16.88
C MET A 65 -10.11 14.92 16.76
N THR A 66 -9.30 14.34 17.64
CA THR A 66 -9.10 12.88 17.76
C THR A 66 -10.27 12.24 18.52
N PHE A 67 -10.45 10.92 18.40
CA PHE A 67 -11.49 10.19 19.12
C PHE A 67 -11.46 10.37 20.65
N GLN A 68 -10.27 10.38 21.27
CA GLN A 68 -10.17 10.60 22.72
C GLN A 68 -10.73 11.97 23.14
N LYS A 69 -10.28 13.04 22.46
CA LYS A 69 -10.83 14.39 22.66
C LYS A 69 -12.33 14.47 22.42
N PHE A 70 -12.86 13.74 21.44
CA PHE A 70 -14.30 13.66 21.21
C PHE A 70 -15.02 13.08 22.44
N ILE A 71 -14.54 11.97 23.01
CA ILE A 71 -15.09 11.42 24.26
C ILE A 71 -15.00 12.43 25.40
N ASP A 72 -13.83 13.06 25.59
CA ASP A 72 -13.59 14.01 26.67
C ASP A 72 -14.51 15.25 26.58
N THR A 73 -15.00 15.56 25.38
CA THR A 73 -15.90 16.68 25.12
C THR A 73 -17.36 16.38 25.51
N LEU A 74 -17.78 15.11 25.48
CA LEU A 74 -19.18 14.73 25.69
C LEU A 74 -19.71 15.05 27.12
N PRO A 75 -18.95 14.86 28.21
CA PRO A 75 -19.39 15.28 29.55
C PRO A 75 -19.67 16.79 29.68
N ILE A 76 -18.88 17.61 28.98
CA ILE A 76 -19.07 19.07 28.96
C ILE A 76 -20.39 19.41 28.26
N ILE A 77 -20.63 18.79 27.09
CA ILE A 77 -21.88 18.96 26.34
C ILE A 77 -23.08 18.47 27.14
N SER A 78 -22.97 17.33 27.84
CA SER A 78 -24.08 16.80 28.62
C SER A 78 -24.47 17.72 29.77
N GLN A 79 -23.48 18.30 30.46
CA GLN A 79 -23.73 19.23 31.56
C GLN A 79 -24.37 20.53 31.10
N LEU A 80 -23.94 21.05 29.95
CA LEU A 80 -24.57 22.23 29.35
C LEU A 80 -26.00 21.96 28.89
N LYS A 81 -26.29 20.74 28.43
CA LYS A 81 -27.62 20.36 27.93
C LYS A 81 -28.60 20.04 29.07
N TYR A 82 -28.11 19.52 30.18
CA TYR A 82 -28.93 19.09 31.31
C TYR A 82 -28.40 19.67 32.63
N PRO A 83 -28.47 21.00 32.84
CA PRO A 83 -27.82 21.66 33.96
C PRO A 83 -28.39 21.28 35.34
N THR A 84 -29.58 20.70 35.40
CA THR A 84 -30.23 20.28 36.65
C THR A 84 -29.91 18.84 37.05
N GLU A 85 -29.28 18.06 36.16
CA GLU A 85 -28.97 16.65 36.39
C GLU A 85 -27.56 16.50 36.99
N THR A 86 -27.30 15.40 37.69
CA THR A 86 -25.93 15.05 38.08
C THR A 86 -25.08 14.73 36.85
N ALA A 87 -23.75 14.85 36.93
CA ALA A 87 -22.86 14.62 35.78
C ALA A 87 -23.06 13.26 35.11
N GLU A 88 -23.24 12.22 35.93
CA GLU A 88 -23.47 10.87 35.44
C GLU A 88 -24.84 10.74 34.74
N ASN A 89 -25.90 11.30 35.34
CA ASN A 89 -27.24 11.25 34.76
C ASN A 89 -27.34 12.09 33.49
N ALA A 90 -26.74 13.28 33.47
CA ALA A 90 -26.63 14.13 32.30
C ALA A 90 -25.94 13.39 31.15
N PHE A 91 -24.82 12.73 31.43
CA PHE A 91 -24.09 11.96 30.42
C PHE A 91 -24.91 10.78 29.90
N LYS A 92 -25.49 9.96 30.78
CA LYS A 92 -26.38 8.85 30.41
C LYS A 92 -27.55 9.33 29.54
N LYS A 93 -28.17 10.46 29.90
CA LYS A 93 -29.27 11.07 29.16
C LYS A 93 -28.82 11.55 27.77
N LEU A 94 -27.64 12.18 27.66
CA LEU A 94 -27.05 12.55 26.37
C LEU A 94 -26.84 11.34 25.46
N ILE A 95 -26.24 10.26 25.99
CA ILE A 95 -26.01 9.03 25.22
C ILE A 95 -27.33 8.45 24.72
N ASN A 96 -28.27 8.20 25.63
CA ASN A 96 -29.49 7.47 25.33
C ASN A 96 -30.46 8.26 24.43
N THR A 97 -30.57 9.58 24.65
CA THR A 97 -31.53 10.41 23.92
C THR A 97 -30.99 10.92 22.59
N HIS A 98 -29.68 11.17 22.46
CA HIS A 98 -29.11 11.86 21.29
C HIS A 98 -28.14 11.01 20.47
N LEU A 99 -27.24 10.24 21.11
CA LEU A 99 -26.21 9.51 20.38
C LEU A 99 -26.61 8.07 20.01
N ASN A 100 -27.38 7.38 20.84
CA ASN A 100 -27.88 6.04 20.52
C ASN A 100 -28.76 6.02 19.25
N PRO A 101 -29.69 6.98 19.02
CA PRO A 101 -30.44 7.02 17.78
C PRO A 101 -29.55 7.18 16.53
N ILE A 102 -28.44 7.93 16.65
CA ILE A 102 -27.46 8.07 15.57
C ILE A 102 -26.72 6.76 15.33
N TYR A 103 -26.32 6.05 16.39
CA TYR A 103 -25.72 4.72 16.27
C TYR A 103 -26.67 3.72 15.60
N GLU A 104 -27.94 3.69 16.01
CA GLU A 104 -28.97 2.83 15.40
C GLU A 104 -29.21 3.18 13.94
N PHE A 105 -29.24 4.47 13.60
CA PHE A 105 -29.33 4.92 12.22
C PHE A 105 -28.13 4.45 11.40
N ILE A 106 -26.90 4.64 11.89
CA ILE A 106 -25.69 4.22 11.17
C ILE A 106 -25.70 2.71 10.94
N THR A 107 -25.97 1.93 11.99
CA THR A 107 -25.95 0.46 11.93
C THR A 107 -27.03 -0.12 11.01
N THR A 108 -28.22 0.49 10.95
CA THR A 108 -29.36 -0.06 10.20
C THR A 108 -29.56 0.54 8.80
N LYS A 109 -29.12 1.79 8.56
CA LYS A 109 -29.44 2.53 7.31
C LYS A 109 -28.24 2.84 6.43
N THR A 110 -27.02 2.56 6.87
CA THR A 110 -25.81 2.91 6.10
C THR A 110 -25.02 1.68 5.69
N ASP A 111 -24.32 1.76 4.57
CA ASP A 111 -23.46 0.67 4.06
C ASP A 111 -22.42 0.25 5.10
N LEU A 112 -21.84 1.22 5.82
CA LEU A 112 -20.88 0.96 6.91
C LEU A 112 -21.49 0.06 8.01
N GLY A 113 -22.74 0.33 8.38
CA GLY A 113 -23.48 -0.47 9.35
C GLY A 113 -23.75 -1.89 8.88
N LEU A 114 -24.22 -2.02 7.63
CA LEU A 114 -24.49 -3.31 7.01
C LEU A 114 -23.23 -4.17 6.84
N GLU A 115 -22.10 -3.55 6.47
CA GLU A 115 -20.81 -4.23 6.40
C GLU A 115 -20.35 -4.72 7.78
N LEU A 116 -20.44 -3.87 8.81
CA LEU A 116 -20.10 -4.27 10.17
C LEU A 116 -20.95 -5.43 10.69
N GLN A 117 -22.25 -5.43 10.41
CA GLN A 117 -23.12 -6.55 10.76
C GLN A 117 -22.69 -7.84 10.04
N LYS A 118 -22.32 -7.77 8.75
CA LYS A 118 -21.78 -8.92 8.02
C LYS A 118 -20.48 -9.45 8.62
N PHE A 119 -19.59 -8.56 9.07
CA PHE A 119 -18.34 -8.97 9.74
C PHE A 119 -18.55 -9.55 11.13
N GLN A 120 -19.63 -9.15 11.82
CA GLN A 120 -19.98 -9.68 13.14
C GLN A 120 -20.71 -11.03 13.08
N GLN A 121 -21.30 -11.38 11.93
CA GLN A 121 -21.85 -12.72 11.76
C GLN A 121 -20.71 -13.74 11.82
N PRO A 122 -20.85 -14.81 12.63
CA PRO A 122 -19.86 -15.87 12.66
C PRO A 122 -19.71 -16.43 11.24
N ILE A 123 -18.47 -16.39 10.72
CA ILE A 123 -18.10 -16.79 9.36
C ILE A 123 -18.69 -18.17 8.99
N PHE A 124 -18.96 -19.02 9.98
CA PHE A 124 -19.45 -20.38 9.82
C PHE A 124 -20.95 -20.52 9.49
N GLU A 125 -21.83 -19.60 9.89
CA GLU A 125 -23.28 -19.79 9.70
C GLU A 125 -23.74 -19.56 8.26
N GLN A 126 -23.02 -18.77 7.46
CA GLN A 126 -23.39 -18.53 6.05
C GLN A 126 -23.01 -19.70 5.11
N TYR A 127 -22.13 -20.62 5.53
CA TYR A 127 -21.59 -21.66 4.65
C TYR A 127 -21.99 -23.10 5.02
N PHE A 128 -22.56 -23.34 6.21
CA PHE A 128 -22.84 -24.69 6.71
C PHE A 128 -24.24 -25.25 6.39
N THR A 129 -25.11 -24.50 5.73
CA THR A 129 -26.42 -25.02 5.28
C THR A 129 -26.36 -25.86 4.00
N LEU A 130 -25.17 -26.16 3.46
CA LEU A 130 -24.99 -27.00 2.26
C LEU A 130 -24.11 -28.23 2.54
N ASN A 131 -24.78 -29.37 2.79
CA ASN A 131 -24.38 -30.78 2.63
C ASN A 131 -22.99 -31.25 3.11
N TYR A 132 -22.99 -31.95 4.25
CA TYR A 132 -21.81 -32.29 5.06
C TYR A 132 -21.26 -33.72 4.93
N GLN A 133 -21.53 -34.49 3.86
CA GLN A 133 -21.06 -35.90 3.83
C GLN A 133 -20.17 -36.30 2.66
N GLU A 134 -20.10 -35.56 1.55
CA GLU A 134 -19.24 -35.94 0.42
C GLU A 134 -17.97 -35.07 0.27
N GLN A 135 -17.90 -33.91 0.93
CA GLN A 135 -16.80 -32.96 0.73
C GLN A 135 -15.50 -33.33 1.45
N CYS A 136 -15.52 -34.13 2.52
CA CYS A 136 -14.30 -34.52 3.24
C CYS A 136 -13.39 -35.46 2.43
N PHE A 137 -13.93 -36.20 1.46
CA PHE A 137 -13.14 -37.16 0.68
C PHE A 137 -12.30 -36.49 -0.43
N PHE A 138 -12.78 -35.35 -0.98
CA PHE A 138 -12.11 -34.66 -2.08
C PHE A 138 -10.98 -33.71 -1.62
N THR A 139 -11.10 -33.13 -0.42
CA THR A 139 -10.04 -32.31 0.20
C THR A 139 -8.74 -33.10 0.40
N PHE A 140 -8.86 -34.42 0.61
CA PHE A 140 -7.72 -35.28 0.87
C PHE A 140 -6.82 -35.52 -0.37
N GLN A 141 -7.38 -35.50 -1.59
CA GLN A 141 -6.58 -35.71 -2.81
C GLN A 141 -5.79 -34.47 -3.26
N LEU A 142 -6.28 -33.25 -2.96
CA LEU A 142 -5.61 -32.00 -3.33
C LEU A 142 -4.45 -31.62 -2.38
N LEU A 143 -4.43 -32.17 -1.16
CA LEU A 143 -3.33 -32.01 -0.20
C LEU A 143 -2.00 -32.66 -0.63
N ASN A 144 -1.98 -33.42 -1.73
CA ASN A 144 -0.75 -33.96 -2.33
C ASN A 144 0.13 -32.92 -3.05
N LEU A 145 -0.26 -31.64 -3.07
CA LEU A 145 0.64 -30.54 -3.45
C LEU A 145 1.73 -30.24 -2.40
N LYS A 146 1.72 -30.91 -1.24
CA LYS A 146 2.80 -30.88 -0.23
C LYS A 146 4.18 -31.34 -0.76
N LYS A 147 4.27 -31.96 -1.94
CA LYS A 147 5.55 -32.32 -2.57
C LYS A 147 6.40 -31.14 -3.05
N HIS A 148 5.90 -29.89 -3.03
CA HIS A 148 6.65 -28.72 -3.51
C HIS A 148 7.19 -27.77 -2.43
N GLY A 149 7.38 -28.25 -1.20
CA GLY A 149 8.47 -27.78 -0.32
C GLY A 149 8.45 -26.33 0.16
N LYS A 150 7.35 -25.57 0.03
CA LYS A 150 7.22 -24.25 0.64
C LYS A 150 6.01 -24.23 1.58
N LYS A 151 6.27 -24.32 2.89
CA LYS A 151 5.26 -24.03 3.91
C LYS A 151 4.89 -22.54 3.76
N ASP A 152 3.66 -22.25 3.37
CA ASP A 152 3.11 -20.91 3.58
C ASP A 152 3.03 -20.68 5.09
N ILE A 153 3.85 -19.76 5.60
CA ILE A 153 3.90 -19.38 7.02
C ILE A 153 3.41 -17.93 7.10
N GLY A 154 2.27 -17.69 7.76
CA GLY A 154 1.78 -16.35 8.08
C GLY A 154 0.26 -16.20 8.14
N THR A 155 -0.22 -15.11 8.73
CA THR A 155 -1.62 -14.64 8.75
C THR A 155 -2.03 -13.88 7.48
N VAL A 156 -1.14 -13.82 6.49
CA VAL A 156 -1.32 -13.04 5.27
C VAL A 156 -1.88 -13.95 4.18
N PHE A 157 -2.91 -13.49 3.48
CA PHE A 157 -3.50 -14.18 2.34
C PHE A 157 -2.47 -14.28 1.20
N THR A 158 -1.73 -15.38 1.16
CA THR A 158 -0.64 -15.59 0.19
C THR A 158 -1.19 -15.91 -1.20
N PHE A 159 -0.32 -15.88 -2.22
CA PHE A 159 -0.73 -16.23 -3.57
C PHE A 159 -1.25 -17.67 -3.67
N ASN A 160 -0.70 -18.60 -2.90
CA ASN A 160 -1.20 -19.98 -2.84
C ASN A 160 -2.56 -20.06 -2.14
N CYS A 161 -2.77 -19.31 -1.05
CA CYS A 161 -4.10 -19.19 -0.43
C CYS A 161 -5.12 -18.64 -1.42
N PHE A 162 -4.74 -17.65 -2.23
CA PHE A 162 -5.59 -17.12 -3.30
C PHE A 162 -5.90 -18.17 -4.38
N LEU A 163 -4.91 -18.95 -4.82
CA LEU A 163 -5.14 -20.03 -5.79
C LEU A 163 -6.07 -21.11 -5.23
N ASN A 164 -5.87 -21.53 -3.98
CA ASN A 164 -6.73 -22.50 -3.31
C ASN A 164 -8.16 -21.95 -3.16
N PHE A 165 -8.30 -20.68 -2.80
CA PHE A 165 -9.59 -19.99 -2.75
C PHE A 165 -10.28 -19.98 -4.11
N LEU A 166 -9.56 -19.73 -5.20
CA LEU A 166 -10.11 -19.78 -6.57
C LEU A 166 -10.53 -21.20 -6.96
N ILE A 167 -9.74 -22.21 -6.64
CA ILE A 167 -10.07 -23.63 -6.90
C ILE A 167 -11.36 -24.00 -6.17
N PHE A 168 -11.44 -23.67 -4.88
CA PHE A 168 -12.61 -23.96 -4.05
C PHE A 168 -13.86 -23.22 -4.55
N SER A 169 -13.72 -21.93 -4.87
CA SER A 169 -14.79 -21.13 -5.45
C SER A 169 -15.29 -21.72 -6.76
N ALA A 170 -14.38 -22.18 -7.62
CA ALA A 170 -14.74 -22.80 -8.90
C ALA A 170 -15.47 -24.13 -8.68
N GLN A 171 -15.02 -24.96 -7.74
CA GLN A 171 -15.70 -26.21 -7.41
C GLN A 171 -17.11 -25.98 -6.93
N ILE A 172 -17.33 -25.00 -6.03
CA ILE A 172 -18.67 -24.64 -5.53
C ILE A 172 -19.56 -24.12 -6.65
N VAL A 173 -19.09 -23.12 -7.41
CA VAL A 173 -19.89 -22.46 -8.46
C VAL A 173 -20.34 -23.46 -9.53
N TYR A 174 -19.50 -24.44 -9.86
CA TYR A 174 -19.77 -25.46 -10.88
C TYR A 174 -20.06 -26.84 -10.26
N GLN A 175 -20.59 -26.89 -9.03
CA GLN A 175 -21.02 -28.14 -8.40
C GLN A 175 -22.40 -28.59 -8.90
N GLN A 176 -23.26 -27.63 -9.27
CA GLN A 176 -24.66 -27.88 -9.63
C GLN A 176 -24.89 -28.16 -11.13
N ASP A 177 -23.89 -27.92 -11.97
CA ASP A 177 -23.96 -28.21 -13.41
C ASP A 177 -23.78 -29.72 -13.64
N THR A 178 -24.86 -30.48 -13.45
CA THR A 178 -24.92 -31.95 -13.49
C THR A 178 -24.71 -32.57 -14.87
N ILE A 179 -24.55 -31.76 -15.91
CA ILE A 179 -24.68 -32.24 -17.30
C ILE A 179 -23.36 -32.81 -17.86
N MET A 180 -22.20 -32.46 -17.29
CA MET A 180 -20.92 -33.09 -17.65
C MET A 180 -19.92 -33.05 -16.50
N GLU A 181 -19.12 -34.11 -16.34
CA GLU A 181 -17.96 -34.13 -15.45
C GLU A 181 -16.88 -33.15 -15.97
N ILE A 182 -17.00 -31.89 -15.57
CA ILE A 182 -16.01 -30.86 -15.89
C ILE A 182 -14.81 -31.02 -14.96
N SER A 183 -13.60 -31.13 -15.52
CA SER A 183 -12.36 -31.20 -14.74
C SER A 183 -12.16 -29.96 -13.86
N VAL A 184 -11.48 -30.10 -12.72
CA VAL A 184 -11.20 -28.97 -11.80
C VAL A 184 -10.49 -27.82 -12.52
N GLN A 185 -9.53 -28.14 -13.39
CA GLN A 185 -8.85 -27.15 -14.23
C GLN A 185 -9.85 -26.35 -15.07
N LYS A 186 -10.79 -27.04 -15.73
CA LYS A 186 -11.78 -26.39 -16.58
C LYS A 186 -12.77 -25.55 -15.77
N LYS A 187 -13.14 -25.99 -14.55
CA LYS A 187 -13.94 -25.18 -13.61
C LYS A 187 -13.22 -23.87 -13.24
N VAL A 188 -11.92 -23.93 -12.96
CA VAL A 188 -11.11 -22.73 -12.64
C VAL A 188 -10.98 -21.81 -13.86
N GLU A 189 -10.77 -22.36 -15.06
CA GLU A 189 -10.75 -21.57 -16.29
C GLU A 189 -12.06 -20.80 -16.50
N LEU A 190 -13.20 -21.49 -16.35
CA LEU A 190 -14.52 -20.88 -16.50
C LEU A 190 -14.77 -19.81 -15.43
N LEU A 191 -14.31 -20.03 -14.19
CA LEU A 191 -14.38 -19.03 -13.13
C LEU A 191 -13.56 -17.78 -13.49
N LEU A 192 -12.30 -17.96 -13.92
CA LEU A 192 -11.42 -16.86 -14.31
C LEU A 192 -11.97 -16.09 -15.51
N GLU A 193 -12.59 -16.78 -16.47
CA GLU A 193 -13.29 -16.17 -17.59
C GLU A 193 -14.47 -15.30 -17.10
N LYS A 194 -15.35 -15.85 -16.25
CA LYS A 194 -16.45 -15.05 -15.64
C LYS A 194 -15.93 -13.85 -14.84
N MET A 195 -14.86 -14.03 -14.07
CA MET A 195 -14.22 -12.94 -13.33
C MET A 195 -13.72 -11.84 -14.26
N GLN A 196 -13.10 -12.20 -15.39
CA GLN A 196 -12.61 -11.24 -16.38
C GLN A 196 -13.74 -10.41 -17.00
N PHE A 197 -14.92 -10.99 -17.20
CA PHE A 197 -16.09 -10.28 -17.72
C PHE A 197 -16.91 -9.55 -16.65
N SER A 198 -16.62 -9.75 -15.37
CA SER A 198 -17.37 -9.13 -14.26
C SER A 198 -17.25 -7.60 -14.27
N GLU A 199 -18.29 -6.91 -13.80
CA GLU A 199 -18.30 -5.44 -13.69
C GLU A 199 -17.15 -4.94 -12.80
N GLY A 200 -16.84 -5.67 -11.72
CA GLY A 200 -15.72 -5.35 -10.83
C GLY A 200 -14.38 -5.35 -11.56
N PHE A 201 -14.12 -6.37 -12.39
CA PHE A 201 -12.90 -6.44 -13.18
C PHE A 201 -12.85 -5.34 -14.25
N GLN A 202 -13.96 -5.08 -14.94
CA GLN A 202 -14.06 -3.97 -15.90
C GLN A 202 -13.85 -2.61 -15.22
N ASN A 203 -14.35 -2.41 -14.01
CA ASN A 203 -14.18 -1.18 -13.25
C ASN A 203 -12.73 -1.00 -12.79
N ILE A 204 -12.05 -2.07 -12.37
CA ILE A 204 -10.61 -2.04 -12.10
C ILE A 204 -9.82 -1.74 -13.38
N GLN A 205 -10.22 -2.34 -14.50
CA GLN A 205 -9.58 -2.11 -15.78
C GLN A 205 -9.70 -0.64 -16.22
N LYS A 206 -10.91 -0.05 -16.12
CA LYS A 206 -11.17 1.38 -16.35
C LYS A 206 -10.34 2.26 -15.40
N LYS A 207 -10.28 1.92 -14.11
CA LYS A 207 -9.50 2.68 -13.11
C LYS A 207 -7.99 2.61 -13.34
N THR A 208 -7.48 1.49 -13.83
CA THR A 208 -6.04 1.26 -14.01
C THR A 208 -5.54 1.59 -15.42
N ASN A 209 -6.44 1.94 -16.35
CA ASN A 209 -6.15 2.17 -17.77
C ASN A 209 -5.37 1.02 -18.43
N LYS A 210 -5.51 -0.22 -17.92
CA LYS A 210 -4.86 -1.40 -18.51
C LYS A 210 -5.74 -1.92 -19.65
N THR A 211 -5.23 -1.93 -20.88
CA THR A 211 -5.92 -2.55 -22.01
C THR A 211 -5.86 -4.07 -21.88
N ASN A 212 -6.93 -4.79 -22.28
CA ASN A 212 -6.94 -6.24 -22.32
C ASN A 212 -6.02 -6.70 -23.47
N ASN A 213 -4.78 -7.04 -23.14
CA ASN A 213 -3.86 -7.69 -24.05
C ASN A 213 -3.55 -9.10 -23.56
N SER A 214 -2.84 -9.88 -24.36
CA SER A 214 -2.50 -11.28 -24.04
C SER A 214 -1.77 -11.46 -22.70
N LYS A 215 -1.14 -10.42 -22.14
CA LYS A 215 -0.46 -10.45 -20.83
C LYS A 215 -1.36 -10.08 -19.65
N THR A 216 -2.49 -9.41 -19.89
CA THR A 216 -3.41 -8.96 -18.83
C THR A 216 -4.69 -9.78 -18.76
N ILE A 217 -4.95 -10.63 -19.75
CA ILE A 217 -6.04 -11.59 -19.75
C ILE A 217 -5.75 -12.66 -18.69
N LEU A 218 -6.70 -12.88 -17.78
CA LEU A 218 -6.57 -13.84 -16.67
C LEU A 218 -6.42 -15.27 -17.20
N THR A 219 -7.13 -15.61 -18.28
CA THR A 219 -7.17 -16.97 -18.83
C THR A 219 -5.91 -17.36 -19.59
N SER A 220 -5.30 -16.45 -20.36
CA SER A 220 -4.08 -16.75 -21.15
C SER A 220 -2.86 -16.99 -20.26
N SER A 221 -2.67 -16.11 -19.27
CA SER A 221 -1.56 -16.22 -18.32
C SER A 221 -1.68 -17.43 -17.40
N PHE A 222 -2.92 -17.81 -17.04
CA PHE A 222 -3.17 -19.00 -16.26
C PHE A 222 -2.95 -20.29 -17.05
N LYS A 223 -3.42 -20.36 -18.31
CA LYS A 223 -3.15 -21.51 -19.19
C LYS A 223 -1.67 -21.75 -19.41
N GLN A 224 -0.91 -20.67 -19.64
CA GLN A 224 0.54 -20.77 -19.82
C GLN A 224 1.22 -21.34 -18.57
N LYS A 225 0.91 -20.82 -17.38
CA LYS A 225 1.53 -21.27 -16.11
C LYS A 225 1.08 -22.66 -15.67
N MET A 226 -0.17 -23.03 -15.92
CA MET A 226 -0.66 -24.39 -15.67
C MET A 226 0.05 -25.39 -16.59
N ASN A 227 0.18 -25.07 -17.89
CA ASN A 227 0.87 -25.94 -18.83
C ASN A 227 2.37 -26.06 -18.52
N GLU A 228 3.03 -24.97 -18.11
CA GLU A 228 4.43 -25.00 -17.65
C GLU A 228 4.61 -25.91 -16.42
N ASN A 229 3.68 -25.89 -15.46
CA ASN A 229 3.73 -26.78 -14.29
C ASN A 229 3.40 -28.24 -14.61
N ILE A 230 2.56 -28.51 -15.63
CA ILE A 230 2.22 -29.86 -16.09
C ILE A 230 3.36 -30.45 -16.93
N GLU A 231 3.98 -29.67 -17.83
CA GLU A 231 5.18 -30.09 -18.58
C GLU A 231 6.38 -30.34 -17.66
N PHE A 232 6.51 -29.58 -16.57
CA PHE A 232 7.52 -29.83 -15.55
C PHE A 232 7.31 -31.15 -14.79
N GLN A 233 6.10 -31.73 -14.81
CA GLN A 233 5.82 -33.05 -14.23
C GLN A 233 6.03 -34.20 -15.23
N SER A 234 5.75 -34.00 -16.52
CA SER A 234 6.01 -35.02 -17.54
C SER A 234 7.51 -35.18 -17.87
N THR A 235 8.32 -34.15 -17.66
CA THR A 235 9.77 -34.17 -17.90
C THR A 235 10.58 -34.95 -16.87
N TYR A 236 10.04 -35.29 -15.69
CA TYR A 236 10.70 -36.23 -14.75
C TYR A 236 10.44 -37.70 -15.07
N SER A 237 9.64 -38.00 -16.10
CA SER A 237 9.35 -39.37 -16.53
C SER A 237 10.06 -39.82 -17.80
N ASN A 238 10.82 -38.98 -18.50
CA ASN A 238 11.64 -39.41 -19.65
C ASN A 238 12.76 -38.39 -19.94
N CYS A 239 13.99 -38.72 -19.56
CA CYS A 239 15.19 -37.97 -19.94
C CYS A 239 15.85 -38.64 -21.15
N SER A 240 15.93 -37.92 -22.29
CA SER A 240 16.98 -38.06 -23.32
C SER A 240 16.83 -36.96 -24.40
N SER A 241 17.96 -36.37 -24.78
CA SER A 241 18.25 -35.67 -26.06
C SER A 241 17.84 -34.18 -26.28
N SER A 242 18.81 -33.31 -25.99
CA SER A 242 19.44 -32.23 -26.81
C SER A 242 18.71 -31.37 -27.87
N TYR A 243 19.13 -30.08 -27.86
CA TYR A 243 19.19 -29.01 -28.90
C TYR A 243 18.22 -27.81 -28.85
N VAL A 244 18.78 -26.67 -28.41
CA VAL A 244 18.84 -25.32 -29.01
C VAL A 244 17.58 -24.69 -29.65
N LYS A 245 17.17 -23.50 -29.17
CA LYS A 245 17.09 -22.27 -30.01
C LYS A 245 16.86 -20.96 -29.24
N GLN A 246 17.62 -19.96 -29.69
CA GLN A 246 17.56 -18.52 -29.39
C GLN A 246 16.28 -17.88 -29.95
N ASN A 247 15.88 -16.73 -29.37
CA ASN A 247 15.22 -15.59 -30.05
C ASN A 247 15.38 -14.36 -29.13
N ILE A 248 16.29 -13.43 -29.40
CA ILE A 248 16.15 -12.24 -30.27
C ILE A 248 14.87 -11.43 -29.99
N TYR A 249 15.02 -10.39 -29.17
CA TYR A 249 14.27 -9.14 -29.29
C TYR A 249 15.27 -7.98 -29.35
N THR A 250 15.43 -7.45 -30.56
CA THR A 250 16.10 -6.18 -30.87
C THR A 250 15.16 -5.02 -30.57
N SER A 251 15.45 -4.21 -29.55
CA SER A 251 15.10 -2.78 -29.54
C SER A 251 15.87 -1.99 -28.46
N PHE A 252 16.47 -0.88 -28.93
CA PHE A 252 17.21 0.19 -28.25
C PHE A 252 18.64 -0.09 -27.72
N LYS A 253 19.60 0.45 -28.49
CA LYS A 253 21.05 0.59 -28.22
C LYS A 253 21.35 1.52 -27.02
N THR A 254 20.95 1.13 -25.80
CA THR A 254 21.46 1.76 -24.56
C THR A 254 21.90 0.75 -23.50
N LYS A 255 21.67 -0.56 -23.70
CA LYS A 255 22.06 -1.61 -22.75
C LYS A 255 23.56 -1.67 -22.47
N ASP A 256 24.41 -1.38 -23.46
CA ASP A 256 25.86 -1.51 -23.31
C ASP A 256 26.48 -0.54 -22.29
N SER A 257 25.82 0.59 -22.01
CA SER A 257 26.30 1.58 -21.01
C SER A 257 25.85 1.28 -19.58
N PHE A 258 24.92 0.34 -19.40
CA PHE A 258 24.36 -0.01 -18.09
C PHE A 258 25.19 -1.09 -17.40
N PHE A 259 25.68 -2.07 -18.18
CA PHE A 259 26.51 -3.18 -17.68
C PHE A 259 27.85 -2.74 -17.09
N GLN A 260 28.34 -1.54 -17.42
CA GLN A 260 29.66 -1.09 -16.97
C GLN A 260 29.68 -0.72 -15.48
N ILE A 261 28.59 -0.19 -14.91
CA ILE A 261 28.57 0.22 -13.50
C ILE A 261 28.76 -0.99 -12.57
N GLU A 262 28.14 -2.12 -12.92
CA GLU A 262 28.25 -3.34 -12.12
C GLU A 262 29.67 -3.89 -12.06
N ALA A 263 30.52 -3.56 -13.05
CA ALA A 263 31.91 -3.96 -13.07
C ALA A 263 32.82 -3.07 -12.20
N PHE A 264 32.44 -1.80 -11.97
CA PHE A 264 33.27 -0.81 -11.28
C PHE A 264 33.09 -0.79 -9.75
N LEU A 265 31.97 -1.31 -9.26
CA LEU A 265 31.62 -1.25 -7.85
C LEU A 265 31.78 -2.62 -7.18
N PRO A 266 32.61 -2.76 -6.14
CA PRO A 266 32.63 -3.96 -5.30
C PRO A 266 31.23 -4.29 -4.78
N GLN A 267 30.89 -5.57 -4.74
CA GLN A 267 29.56 -6.06 -4.34
C GLN A 267 29.13 -5.51 -2.97
N GLU A 268 30.06 -5.42 -2.02
CA GLU A 268 29.81 -4.85 -0.69
C GLU A 268 29.39 -3.37 -0.75
N GLN A 269 30.04 -2.55 -1.59
CA GLN A 269 29.68 -1.14 -1.75
C GLN A 269 28.29 -1.00 -2.41
N LYS A 270 27.97 -1.88 -3.37
CA LYS A 270 26.65 -1.93 -4.00
C LYS A 270 25.55 -2.25 -3.00
N GLU A 271 25.77 -3.23 -2.11
CA GLU A 271 24.83 -3.60 -1.06
C GLU A 271 24.63 -2.47 -0.05
N ASN A 272 25.71 -1.80 0.36
CA ASN A 272 25.64 -0.64 1.24
C ASN A 272 24.84 0.52 0.60
N LEU A 273 25.06 0.81 -0.68
CA LEU A 273 24.27 1.79 -1.43
C LEU A 273 22.81 1.37 -1.56
N HIS A 274 22.53 0.09 -1.75
CA HIS A 274 21.16 -0.43 -1.81
C HIS A 274 20.44 -0.22 -0.48
N GLN A 275 21.09 -0.48 0.66
CA GLN A 275 20.50 -0.22 1.98
C GLN A 275 20.21 1.27 2.20
N ILE A 276 21.11 2.16 1.77
CA ILE A 276 20.87 3.61 1.83
C ILE A 276 19.67 3.98 0.95
N PHE A 277 19.62 3.46 -0.28
CA PHE A 277 18.50 3.68 -1.19
C PHE A 277 17.16 3.24 -0.56
N LEU A 278 17.10 2.04 0.00
CA LEU A 278 15.91 1.50 0.68
C LEU A 278 15.49 2.35 1.89
N SER A 279 16.47 2.85 2.66
CA SER A 279 16.21 3.77 3.77
C SER A 279 15.46 5.01 3.30
N TYR A 280 15.91 5.66 2.22
CA TYR A 280 15.22 6.83 1.68
C TYR A 280 13.88 6.49 1.01
N CYS A 281 13.75 5.33 0.36
CA CYS A 281 12.48 4.86 -0.20
C CYS A 281 11.39 4.76 0.87
N SER A 282 11.72 4.18 2.02
CA SER A 282 10.78 3.93 3.12
C SER A 282 10.45 5.16 3.99
N GLN A 283 11.22 6.25 3.90
CA GLN A 283 10.97 7.47 4.66
C GLN A 283 9.55 8.03 4.40
N GLY A 284 8.70 8.02 5.42
CA GLY A 284 7.29 8.45 5.34
C GLY A 284 6.35 7.51 4.59
N GLU A 285 6.86 6.39 4.04
CA GLU A 285 6.10 5.41 3.27
C GLU A 285 6.70 4.00 3.54
N PRO A 286 6.45 3.39 4.72
CA PRO A 286 7.17 2.18 5.16
C PRO A 286 7.01 0.97 4.23
N MET A 287 5.93 0.93 3.45
CA MET A 287 5.66 -0.13 2.47
C MET A 287 6.40 0.07 1.13
N ASN A 288 7.04 1.22 0.90
CA ASN A 288 7.76 1.48 -0.33
C ASN A 288 9.24 1.05 -0.18
N ILE A 289 9.56 -0.08 -0.78
CA ILE A 289 10.89 -0.70 -0.73
C ILE A 289 11.55 -0.85 -2.11
N SER A 290 11.00 -0.21 -3.15
CA SER A 290 11.50 -0.45 -4.52
C SER A 290 11.75 0.82 -5.33
N THR A 291 11.11 1.95 -4.98
CA THR A 291 11.18 3.16 -5.80
C THR A 291 11.42 4.42 -4.98
N LEU A 292 12.38 5.23 -5.42
CA LEU A 292 12.71 6.51 -4.81
C LEU A 292 12.02 7.64 -5.57
N LYS A 293 11.26 8.48 -4.86
CA LYS A 293 10.64 9.67 -5.47
C LYS A 293 11.69 10.78 -5.65
N ILE A 294 11.56 11.58 -6.71
CA ILE A 294 12.54 12.63 -7.05
C ILE A 294 12.86 13.60 -5.90
N PHE A 295 11.89 14.01 -5.09
CA PHE A 295 12.15 14.91 -3.96
C PHE A 295 12.93 14.23 -2.83
N LYS A 296 12.78 12.90 -2.65
CA LYS A 296 13.56 12.10 -1.70
C LYS A 296 14.99 11.93 -2.19
N LEU A 297 15.18 11.77 -3.51
CA LEU A 297 16.50 11.78 -4.13
C LEU A 297 17.20 13.13 -3.95
N ILE A 298 16.51 14.24 -4.21
CA ILE A 298 17.09 15.58 -3.99
C ILE A 298 17.48 15.74 -2.53
N ARG A 299 16.61 15.34 -1.60
CA ARG A 299 16.93 15.35 -0.18
C ARG A 299 18.15 14.49 0.15
N PHE A 300 18.22 13.26 -0.36
CA PHE A 300 19.39 12.39 -0.22
C PHE A 300 20.67 13.10 -0.67
N LEU A 301 20.67 13.69 -1.87
CA LEU A 301 21.83 14.40 -2.41
C LEU A 301 22.17 15.68 -1.63
N THR A 302 21.18 16.38 -1.06
CA THR A 302 21.39 17.51 -0.15
C THR A 302 21.99 17.04 1.18
N ASP A 303 21.47 15.95 1.76
CA ASP A 303 21.97 15.38 3.01
C ASP A 303 23.44 14.94 2.84
N MET A 304 23.82 14.38 1.69
CA MET A 304 25.22 14.05 1.35
C MET A 304 26.07 15.26 0.93
N ASN A 305 25.54 16.48 1.01
CA ASN A 305 26.24 17.72 0.65
C ASN A 305 26.67 17.79 -0.84
N ILE A 306 25.95 17.09 -1.73
CA ILE A 306 26.19 17.05 -3.18
C ILE A 306 25.47 18.21 -3.87
N ILE A 307 24.21 18.47 -3.50
CA ILE A 307 23.44 19.65 -3.95
C ILE A 307 23.67 20.79 -2.96
N ASN A 308 24.84 21.41 -3.04
CA ASN A 308 25.13 22.68 -2.40
C ASN A 308 25.50 23.73 -3.46
N GLU A 309 25.48 25.01 -3.07
CA GLU A 309 25.43 26.19 -3.95
C GLU A 309 26.40 26.18 -5.15
N ASN A 310 27.49 25.42 -5.12
CA ASN A 310 28.51 25.44 -6.17
C ASN A 310 28.87 24.10 -6.83
N LYS A 311 28.24 22.96 -6.48
CA LYS A 311 28.65 21.65 -7.05
C LYS A 311 27.71 21.13 -8.13
N ILE A 312 26.43 20.96 -7.82
CA ILE A 312 25.42 20.50 -8.78
C ILE A 312 24.11 21.23 -8.56
N ASN A 313 23.53 21.75 -9.65
CA ASN A 313 22.23 22.39 -9.63
C ASN A 313 21.09 21.36 -9.52
N LYS A 314 20.09 21.61 -8.68
CA LYS A 314 18.87 20.79 -8.58
C LYS A 314 18.21 20.55 -9.94
N ASN A 315 18.16 21.55 -10.81
CA ASN A 315 17.58 21.42 -12.15
C ASN A 315 18.34 20.40 -13.02
N PHE A 316 19.67 20.30 -12.86
CA PHE A 316 20.46 19.28 -13.53
C PHE A 316 20.00 17.88 -13.12
N ILE A 317 19.81 17.65 -11.82
CA ILE A 317 19.31 16.36 -11.30
C ILE A 317 17.94 16.03 -11.88
N GLU A 318 17.00 16.98 -11.86
CA GLU A 318 15.65 16.75 -12.38
C GLU A 318 15.65 16.40 -13.87
N ILE A 319 16.49 17.06 -14.67
CA ILE A 319 16.68 16.77 -16.09
C ILE A 319 17.24 15.35 -16.28
N GLN A 320 18.25 14.95 -15.51
CA GLN A 320 18.84 13.61 -15.64
C GLN A 320 17.85 12.52 -15.21
N VAL A 321 17.08 12.73 -14.14
CA VAL A 321 16.00 11.81 -13.74
C VAL A 321 14.95 11.67 -14.83
N ALA A 322 14.54 12.78 -15.46
CA ALA A 322 13.59 12.74 -16.57
C ALA A 322 14.14 11.99 -17.80
N LYS A 323 15.44 12.11 -18.08
CA LYS A 323 16.10 11.32 -19.14
C LYS A 323 16.13 9.83 -18.82
N LEU A 324 16.44 9.46 -17.58
CA LEU A 324 16.57 8.06 -17.15
C LEU A 324 15.22 7.34 -17.04
N THR A 325 14.19 8.01 -16.57
CA THR A 325 12.84 7.43 -16.36
C THR A 325 11.93 7.51 -17.59
N GLY A 326 12.41 8.09 -18.70
CA GLY A 326 11.74 8.09 -20.01
C GLY A 326 10.93 9.35 -20.38
N PRO A 327 10.46 9.41 -21.65
CA PRO A 327 9.97 10.63 -22.30
C PRO A 327 8.72 11.26 -21.66
N ASN A 328 7.98 10.53 -20.84
CA ASN A 328 6.81 11.04 -20.13
C ASN A 328 7.16 12.11 -19.08
N CYS A 329 8.41 12.17 -18.60
CA CYS A 329 8.87 13.19 -17.65
C CYS A 329 9.42 14.47 -18.34
N ILE A 330 9.98 14.35 -19.55
CA ILE A 330 10.61 15.45 -20.29
C ILE A 330 9.59 16.54 -20.69
N LYS A 331 8.32 16.16 -20.95
CA LYS A 331 7.25 17.10 -21.32
C LYS A 331 6.88 18.09 -20.20
N GLN A 332 7.13 17.76 -18.92
CA GLN A 332 6.81 18.62 -17.79
C GLN A 332 7.90 19.66 -17.50
N ILE A 333 9.19 19.30 -17.63
CA ILE A 333 10.30 20.25 -17.43
C ILE A 333 10.21 21.41 -18.41
N LYS A 334 9.85 21.13 -19.68
CA LYS A 334 9.62 22.19 -20.68
C LYS A 334 8.47 23.13 -20.32
N LYS A 335 7.40 22.64 -19.67
CA LYS A 335 6.27 23.46 -19.19
C LYS A 335 6.63 24.33 -17.98
N THR A 336 7.52 23.85 -17.11
CA THR A 336 7.96 24.64 -15.93
C THR A 336 8.99 25.69 -16.31
N GLN A 337 9.89 25.40 -17.26
CA GLN A 337 10.88 26.37 -17.78
C GLN A 337 10.26 27.45 -18.68
N SER A 338 9.17 27.16 -19.38
CA SER A 338 8.48 28.16 -20.22
C SER A 338 7.76 29.25 -19.42
N ASN A 339 7.59 29.08 -18.11
CA ASN A 339 6.88 30.05 -17.26
C ASN A 339 7.82 31.06 -16.55
N SER A 340 9.14 30.99 -16.77
CA SER A 340 10.12 31.89 -16.13
C SER A 340 10.87 32.82 -17.09
N ILE A 341 10.47 32.92 -18.37
CA ILE A 341 11.03 33.91 -19.31
C ILE A 341 9.90 34.84 -19.74
N ILE A 342 9.84 36.00 -19.08
CA ILE A 342 9.09 37.16 -19.56
C ILE A 342 9.88 37.72 -20.75
N CYS A 343 9.44 37.45 -21.98
CA CYS A 343 9.71 38.33 -23.11
C CYS A 343 8.63 38.18 -24.19
N SER A 344 8.36 39.30 -24.82
CA SER A 344 7.16 39.72 -25.52
C SER A 344 6.91 39.13 -26.92
N GLN A 345 5.61 39.07 -27.26
CA GLN A 345 4.98 39.16 -28.60
C GLN A 345 4.95 37.92 -29.52
N SER A 346 3.76 37.28 -29.60
CA SER A 346 2.86 37.33 -30.78
C SER A 346 1.54 36.57 -30.49
N PRO A 347 0.37 37.05 -30.97
CA PRO A 347 -0.91 36.39 -30.74
C PRO A 347 -1.09 35.23 -31.72
N ILE A 348 -0.87 34.00 -31.27
CA ILE A 348 -1.21 32.82 -32.08
C ILE A 348 -2.69 32.50 -31.87
N LEU A 349 -3.50 32.96 -32.84
CA LEU A 349 -4.86 32.49 -33.12
C LEU A 349 -4.79 31.05 -33.67
N ALA A 350 -4.60 30.07 -32.79
CA ALA A 350 -4.87 28.68 -33.09
C ALA A 350 -5.88 28.15 -32.07
N GLN A 351 -7.10 27.91 -32.55
CA GLN A 351 -8.15 27.26 -31.78
C GLN A 351 -7.63 25.91 -31.25
N LYS A 352 -7.52 25.80 -29.93
CA LYS A 352 -7.21 24.52 -29.28
C LYS A 352 -8.42 23.60 -29.44
N SER A 353 -8.22 22.49 -30.14
CA SER A 353 -9.17 21.39 -30.22
C SER A 353 -9.39 20.81 -28.82
N TYR A 354 -10.65 20.79 -28.37
CA TYR A 354 -11.08 20.23 -27.09
C TYR A 354 -11.00 18.69 -27.02
N LEU A 355 -10.49 18.02 -28.06
CA LEU A 355 -10.44 16.55 -28.17
C LEU A 355 -9.08 15.92 -27.79
N GLU A 356 -8.11 16.70 -27.31
CA GLU A 356 -6.76 16.19 -26.98
C GLU A 356 -6.55 15.87 -25.48
N ASN A 357 -7.63 15.62 -24.73
CA ASN A 357 -7.56 15.20 -23.33
C ASN A 357 -8.01 13.74 -23.18
N ASN A 358 -7.15 12.92 -22.56
CA ASN A 358 -7.42 11.63 -21.87
C ASN A 358 -6.71 10.36 -22.39
N MET A 359 -5.44 10.45 -22.83
CA MET A 359 -4.57 9.26 -22.93
C MET A 359 -3.13 9.49 -22.39
N GLU A 360 -3.00 10.11 -21.21
CA GLU A 360 -1.74 10.04 -20.45
C GLU A 360 -1.85 8.99 -19.35
N THR A 361 -1.18 7.85 -19.53
CA THR A 361 -0.98 6.85 -18.48
C THR A 361 -0.26 7.49 -17.28
N GLN A 362 -0.92 7.51 -16.13
CA GLN A 362 -0.35 7.96 -14.84
C GLN A 362 0.68 6.94 -14.26
N GLY A 363 1.38 6.20 -15.11
CA GLY A 363 2.41 5.25 -14.70
C GLY A 363 3.69 5.99 -14.28
N THR A 364 4.07 5.83 -13.01
CA THR A 364 5.43 6.06 -12.46
C THR A 364 6.12 7.39 -12.77
N LYS A 365 5.39 8.49 -12.96
CA LYS A 365 6.00 9.82 -13.12
C LYS A 365 6.86 10.17 -11.90
N GLY A 366 8.18 10.28 -12.09
CA GLY A 366 9.15 10.71 -11.06
C GLY A 366 9.56 9.66 -10.02
N LYS A 367 9.39 8.36 -10.31
CA LYS A 367 9.90 7.25 -9.48
C LYS A 367 11.17 6.66 -10.10
N ILE A 368 12.18 6.44 -9.26
CA ILE A 368 13.52 5.99 -9.65
C ILE A 368 13.76 4.62 -9.01
N GLU A 369 14.06 3.61 -9.83
CA GLU A 369 14.49 2.28 -9.35
C GLU A 369 15.99 2.31 -9.01
N PHE A 370 16.50 1.29 -8.31
CA PHE A 370 17.88 1.28 -7.81
C PHE A 370 18.91 1.36 -8.96
N GLU A 371 18.61 0.74 -10.08
CA GLU A 371 19.37 0.75 -11.32
C GLU A 371 19.57 2.18 -11.84
N HIS A 372 18.48 2.93 -11.92
CA HIS A 372 18.49 4.33 -12.35
C HIS A 372 19.21 5.22 -11.34
N PHE A 373 19.11 4.91 -10.04
CA PHE A 373 19.81 5.61 -8.99
C PHE A 373 21.34 5.47 -9.13
N LEU A 374 21.85 4.26 -9.36
CA LEU A 374 23.28 4.03 -9.61
C LEU A 374 23.77 4.77 -10.86
N LYS A 375 22.99 4.73 -11.95
CA LYS A 375 23.35 5.46 -13.18
C LYS A 375 23.38 6.97 -12.96
N LEU A 376 22.47 7.49 -12.14
CA LEU A 376 22.46 8.90 -11.79
C LEU A 376 23.68 9.29 -10.97
N LEU A 377 24.12 8.46 -10.02
CA LEU A 377 25.35 8.70 -9.26
C LEU A 377 26.58 8.77 -10.17
N GLN A 378 26.67 7.89 -11.18
CA GLN A 378 27.73 7.96 -12.19
C GLN A 378 27.71 9.30 -12.96
N ILE A 379 26.54 9.75 -13.42
CA ILE A 379 26.41 11.02 -14.14
C ILE A 379 26.79 12.21 -13.25
N ILE A 380 26.41 12.15 -11.97
CA ILE A 380 26.76 13.14 -10.95
C ILE A 380 28.28 13.16 -10.73
N SER A 381 28.92 11.99 -10.59
CA SER A 381 30.35 11.91 -10.33
C SER A 381 31.18 12.41 -11.51
N GLU A 382 30.83 12.05 -12.74
CA GLU A 382 31.50 12.54 -13.96
C GLU A 382 31.40 14.06 -14.07
N ASN A 383 30.30 14.67 -13.60
CA ASN A 383 30.15 16.12 -13.58
C ASN A 383 30.96 16.80 -12.46
N MET A 384 31.06 16.17 -11.29
CA MET A 384 31.79 16.71 -10.14
C MET A 384 33.31 16.57 -10.25
N TYR A 385 33.78 15.52 -10.92
CA TYR A 385 35.20 15.18 -11.03
C TYR A 385 35.61 15.01 -12.50
N PRO A 386 35.57 16.09 -13.30
CA PRO A 386 35.77 16.01 -14.76
C PRO A 386 37.19 15.60 -15.18
N ASN A 387 38.16 15.68 -14.27
CA ASN A 387 39.56 15.31 -14.54
C ASN A 387 39.87 13.85 -14.17
N GLU A 388 38.92 13.15 -13.55
CA GLU A 388 39.08 11.76 -13.12
C GLU A 388 38.44 10.82 -14.14
N SER A 389 38.88 9.56 -14.18
CA SER A 389 38.19 8.54 -14.97
C SER A 389 36.77 8.32 -14.42
N PRO A 390 35.78 7.88 -15.23
CA PRO A 390 34.42 7.64 -14.74
C PRO A 390 34.33 6.72 -13.52
N GLU A 391 35.18 5.69 -13.47
CA GLU A 391 35.31 4.76 -12.36
C GLU A 391 35.86 5.46 -11.09
N GLN A 392 36.96 6.18 -11.24
CA GLN A 392 37.59 6.89 -10.12
C GLN A 392 36.69 8.01 -9.59
N ALA A 393 36.03 8.77 -10.48
CA ALA A 393 35.06 9.78 -10.14
C ALA A 393 33.90 9.19 -9.31
N LEU A 394 33.33 8.07 -9.74
CA LEU A 394 32.25 7.39 -9.04
C LEU A 394 32.70 6.89 -7.67
N ARG A 395 33.90 6.33 -7.59
CA ARG A 395 34.50 5.87 -6.33
C ARG A 395 34.69 7.02 -5.34
N ILE A 396 35.27 8.14 -5.78
CA ILE A 396 35.43 9.35 -4.95
C ILE A 396 34.06 9.83 -4.44
N LEU A 397 33.04 9.91 -5.32
CA LEU A 397 31.69 10.31 -4.90
C LEU A 397 31.13 9.39 -3.81
N ILE A 398 31.27 8.08 -3.96
CA ILE A 398 30.69 7.11 -3.03
C ILE A 398 31.46 7.11 -1.69
N GLU A 399 32.78 7.04 -1.73
CA GLU A 399 33.62 6.91 -0.53
C GLU A 399 33.67 8.24 0.25
N GLU A 400 33.98 9.36 -0.43
CA GLU A 400 34.23 10.64 0.24
C GLU A 400 32.97 11.46 0.53
N ASN A 401 31.90 11.31 -0.25
CA ASN A 401 30.65 12.04 0.01
C ASN A 401 29.62 11.16 0.72
N ILE A 402 29.26 10.01 0.14
CA ILE A 402 28.12 9.22 0.62
C ILE A 402 28.48 8.44 1.89
N PHE A 403 29.50 7.59 1.86
CA PHE A 403 29.85 6.74 2.99
C PHE A 403 30.46 7.51 4.16
N LYS A 404 31.28 8.53 3.88
CA LYS A 404 31.77 9.45 4.91
C LYS A 404 30.64 10.09 5.71
N TYR A 405 29.59 10.58 5.03
CA TYR A 405 28.43 11.16 5.71
C TYR A 405 27.67 10.12 6.54
N VAL A 406 27.40 8.94 5.97
CA VAL A 406 26.71 7.85 6.68
C VAL A 406 27.48 7.43 7.93
N ASN A 407 28.80 7.31 7.85
CA ASN A 407 29.65 6.94 8.99
C ASN A 407 29.70 8.04 10.05
N ASN A 408 29.79 9.31 9.64
CA ASN A 408 29.74 10.44 10.57
C ASN A 408 28.40 10.52 11.31
N ASN A 409 27.28 10.24 10.62
CA ASN A 409 25.96 10.25 11.25
C ASN A 409 25.72 9.06 12.19
N LYS A 410 26.25 7.87 11.88
CA LYS A 410 26.17 6.73 12.82
C LYS A 410 26.78 7.07 14.19
N ASN A 411 27.86 7.84 14.20
CA ASN A 411 28.49 8.29 15.45
C ASN A 411 27.63 9.34 16.19
N ASN A 412 26.91 10.19 15.45
CA ASN A 412 26.02 11.21 16.03
C ASN A 412 24.66 10.65 16.50
N ASP A 413 24.15 9.59 15.86
CA ASP A 413 22.85 8.99 16.22
C ASP A 413 22.92 8.18 17.52
N ASN A 414 24.11 7.75 17.96
CA ASN A 414 24.33 7.27 19.32
C ASN A 414 24.03 8.34 20.39
N ILE A 415 24.05 9.63 20.03
CA ILE A 415 23.71 10.76 20.91
C ILE A 415 22.24 11.18 20.72
N LYS A 416 21.55 10.72 19.66
CA LYS A 416 20.16 11.06 19.31
C LYS A 416 19.21 9.84 19.30
N GLN A 417 19.40 8.88 20.20
CA GLN A 417 18.54 7.68 20.36
C GLN A 417 17.09 7.95 20.84
N ASN A 418 16.45 9.05 20.43
CA ASN A 418 15.02 9.30 20.68
C ASN A 418 14.16 9.42 19.41
N LYS A 419 14.70 9.16 18.22
CA LYS A 419 13.87 8.93 17.01
C LYS A 419 13.81 7.44 16.69
N LYS A 420 12.68 6.84 17.05
CA LYS A 420 12.32 5.41 16.87
C LYS A 420 12.54 4.97 15.43
N ASN A 421 13.67 4.33 15.19
CA ASN A 421 14.12 3.80 13.92
C ASN A 421 13.33 2.52 13.58
N VAL A 422 13.20 2.13 12.32
CA VAL A 422 12.54 0.85 11.95
C VAL A 422 13.26 -0.35 12.59
N ASN A 423 14.57 -0.22 12.84
CA ASN A 423 15.34 -1.17 13.64
C ASN A 423 14.85 -1.30 15.09
N TYR A 424 14.24 -0.27 15.70
CA TYR A 424 13.68 -0.36 17.04
C TYR A 424 12.49 -1.31 17.09
N TYR A 425 11.62 -1.31 16.08
CA TYR A 425 10.51 -2.27 16.02
C TYR A 425 10.98 -3.68 15.73
N LEU A 426 12.01 -3.84 14.88
CA LEU A 426 12.64 -5.14 14.67
C LEU A 426 13.35 -5.63 15.95
N GLN A 427 13.97 -4.73 16.69
CA GLN A 427 14.62 -5.04 17.96
C GLN A 427 13.62 -5.38 19.06
N ILE A 428 12.51 -4.64 19.18
CA ILE A 428 11.39 -5.01 20.05
C ILE A 428 10.88 -6.39 19.67
N LEU A 429 10.69 -6.67 18.37
CA LEU A 429 10.23 -7.98 17.93
C LEU A 429 11.23 -9.07 18.33
N MET A 430 12.54 -8.84 18.13
CA MET A 430 13.59 -9.78 18.54
C MET A 430 13.66 -9.94 20.06
N ASP A 431 13.43 -8.88 20.84
CA ASP A 431 13.41 -8.91 22.30
C ASP A 431 12.16 -9.62 22.83
N VAL A 432 11.00 -9.43 22.21
CA VAL A 432 9.76 -10.18 22.49
C VAL A 432 9.95 -11.67 22.17
N LEU A 433 10.72 -12.01 21.14
CA LEU A 433 11.04 -13.40 20.78
C LEU A 433 12.14 -14.02 21.66
N LYS A 434 12.78 -13.27 22.58
CA LYS A 434 13.66 -13.84 23.61
C LYS A 434 12.88 -14.41 24.79
N ASP A 435 11.62 -14.00 24.96
CA ASP A 435 10.75 -14.53 26.00
C ASP A 435 10.31 -15.95 25.64
N GLN A 436 10.78 -16.92 26.43
CA GLN A 436 10.54 -18.34 26.19
C GLN A 436 9.05 -18.70 26.30
N ASP A 437 8.26 -17.97 27.09
CA ASP A 437 6.82 -18.22 27.23
C ASP A 437 6.08 -17.76 25.97
N ILE A 438 6.48 -16.64 25.37
CA ILE A 438 5.93 -16.16 24.09
C ILE A 438 6.31 -17.10 22.95
N VAL A 439 7.55 -17.59 22.92
CA VAL A 439 7.98 -18.58 21.93
C VAL A 439 7.21 -19.90 22.09
N THR A 440 7.00 -20.34 23.33
CA THR A 440 6.20 -21.54 23.64
C THR A 440 4.75 -21.36 23.22
N LEU A 441 4.13 -20.21 23.53
CA LEU A 441 2.76 -19.88 23.12
C LEU A 441 2.63 -19.82 21.58
N LEU A 442 3.58 -19.19 20.89
CA LEU A 442 3.63 -19.18 19.42
C LEU A 442 3.83 -20.59 18.85
N GLY A 443 4.61 -21.42 19.54
CA GLY A 443 4.79 -22.84 19.26
C GLY A 443 3.50 -23.64 19.43
N GLU A 444 2.74 -23.42 20.49
CA GLU A 444 1.44 -24.05 20.73
C GLU A 444 0.37 -23.58 19.75
N ILE A 445 0.36 -22.30 19.39
CA ILE A 445 -0.48 -21.77 18.32
C ILE A 445 -0.12 -22.44 17.00
N HIS A 446 1.18 -22.56 16.70
CA HIS A 446 1.66 -23.25 15.51
C HIS A 446 1.29 -24.74 15.53
N ILE A 447 1.44 -25.45 16.66
CA ILE A 447 1.02 -26.85 16.81
C ILE A 447 -0.49 -26.96 16.66
N ASN A 448 -1.30 -26.08 17.23
CA ASN A 448 -2.76 -26.12 17.07
C ASN A 448 -3.18 -25.81 15.63
N VAL A 449 -2.50 -24.91 14.95
CA VAL A 449 -2.70 -24.64 13.52
C VAL A 449 -2.28 -25.85 12.68
N VAL A 450 -1.18 -26.52 13.03
CA VAL A 450 -0.65 -27.69 12.31
C VAL A 450 -1.46 -28.97 12.58
N VAL A 451 -1.82 -29.26 13.83
CA VAL A 451 -2.63 -30.42 14.22
C VAL A 451 -4.05 -30.28 13.70
N ARG A 452 -4.64 -29.08 13.72
CA ARG A 452 -5.92 -28.85 13.02
C ARG A 452 -5.76 -28.99 11.50
N SER A 453 -4.61 -28.65 10.92
CA SER A 453 -4.33 -28.95 9.49
C SER A 453 -3.99 -30.42 9.17
N LEU A 454 -4.02 -31.31 10.17
CA LEU A 454 -3.83 -32.76 10.02
C LEU A 454 -5.10 -33.58 10.34
N VAL A 455 -6.12 -32.95 10.95
CA VAL A 455 -7.43 -33.58 11.25
C VAL A 455 -8.52 -33.11 10.26
N PHE A 456 -8.20 -32.17 9.37
CA PHE A 456 -8.95 -31.83 8.15
C PHE A 456 -8.11 -32.16 6.92
#